data_AF-A0A9X1Q1U4-F1
#
_entry.id   AF-A0A9X1Q1U4-F1
#
_cell.length_a   1.000
_cell.length_b   1.000
_cell.length_c   1.000
_cell.angle_alpha   90.00
_cell.angle_beta   90.00
_cell.angle_gamma   90.00
#
_symmetry.space_group_name_H-M   'P 1'
#
loop_
_entity.id
_entity.type
_entity.pdbx_description
1 polymer ?
#
loop_
_entity_poly.entity_id
_entity_poly.type
_entity_poly.pdbx_seq_one_letter_code
_entity_poly.pdbx_strand_id
1 'polypeptide(L)'
;MRAKGITYDTGFIRGSGISREHFDPAAVERELRVIRDDLHCTAVRVVGGDPDRLEQAARLAAELGLEVWFSPYPLEQGAEDMLALFADCAERAERLRQRGAEVVFVTGAEMSIMNPGFLPGDTADERVALLSRPERLREHIGAVGGRVNDFLGKAAAVVRERFGGPVTYAAVPLDGVDWTPFDIVSLDLYRSADNAGQFADGVRALVAQGKPVAITEFGSATYRGAGAAGARGLEIVENDPDSGRPLRLKGEYARDEAGQAAYLRELLEVFDTEGVDTTFVFLFALHSHPHRPDGDPRDDLDLAGYGIVKVLENTYGDAYPDMPWEPKAAFGAVAEYHHGH
;
A
#
# COMPACT_ATOMS: atom_id res chain seq x y z
N MET A 1 -18.89 1.76 4.40
CA MET A 1 -17.70 2.62 4.17
C MET A 1 -18.07 3.79 3.26
N ARG A 2 -17.46 4.98 3.44
CA ARG A 2 -17.64 6.16 2.59
C ARG A 2 -16.91 6.01 1.26
N ALA A 3 -15.66 5.55 1.26
CA ALA A 3 -14.91 5.27 0.04
C ALA A 3 -14.34 3.85 0.03
N LYS A 4 -14.38 3.24 -1.15
CA LYS A 4 -13.91 1.88 -1.43
C LYS A 4 -12.75 1.99 -2.39
N GLY A 5 -11.56 1.63 -1.94
CA GLY A 5 -10.35 1.93 -2.68
C GLY A 5 -9.44 0.73 -2.91
N ILE A 6 -8.47 0.98 -3.76
CA ILE A 6 -7.35 0.09 -4.04
C ILE A 6 -6.07 0.91 -4.17
N THR A 7 -4.94 0.30 -3.81
CA THR A 7 -3.63 0.91 -4.00
C THR A 7 -3.15 0.66 -5.43
N TYR A 8 -2.69 1.73 -6.08
CA TYR A 8 -2.15 1.74 -7.43
C TYR A 8 -0.67 2.12 -7.41
N ASP A 9 0.19 1.14 -7.71
CA ASP A 9 1.65 1.27 -7.70
C ASP A 9 2.19 1.95 -8.97
N THR A 10 2.86 3.08 -8.82
CA THR A 10 3.54 3.80 -9.90
C THR A 10 5.04 3.49 -10.00
N GLY A 11 5.56 2.70 -9.07
CA GLY A 11 6.95 2.30 -8.95
C GLY A 11 7.59 2.84 -7.67
N PHE A 12 8.19 1.94 -6.90
CA PHE A 12 9.01 2.24 -5.73
C PHE A 12 10.47 2.40 -6.15
N ILE A 13 11.12 3.48 -5.70
CA ILE A 13 12.52 3.76 -6.01
C ILE A 13 13.39 3.27 -4.85
N ARG A 14 14.42 2.48 -5.16
CA ARG A 14 15.47 2.07 -4.21
C ARG A 14 16.82 2.14 -4.90
N GLY A 15 17.74 2.95 -4.36
CA GLY A 15 19.01 3.22 -5.01
C GLY A 15 18.78 3.81 -6.42
N SER A 16 19.36 3.19 -7.45
CA SER A 16 19.14 3.55 -8.85
C SER A 16 18.00 2.78 -9.53
N GLY A 17 17.35 1.85 -8.84
CA GLY A 17 16.30 0.99 -9.37
C GLY A 17 14.89 1.52 -9.12
N ILE A 18 13.95 1.11 -9.97
CA ILE A 18 12.51 1.33 -9.81
C ILE A 18 11.76 0.00 -9.97
N SER A 19 10.82 -0.31 -9.08
CA SER A 19 10.10 -1.60 -9.06
C SER A 19 9.20 -1.82 -10.28
N ARG A 20 8.79 -0.74 -10.95
CA ARG A 20 7.96 -0.75 -12.16
C ARG A 20 8.75 -0.07 -13.27
N GLU A 21 9.47 -0.84 -14.08
CA GLU A 21 10.34 -0.27 -15.13
C GLU A 21 9.50 0.44 -16.22
N HIS A 22 8.45 -0.24 -16.72
CA HIS A 22 7.56 0.27 -17.75
C HIS A 22 6.35 0.99 -17.15
N PHE A 23 6.12 2.24 -17.57
CA PHE A 23 5.00 3.06 -17.14
C PHE A 23 4.40 3.79 -18.34
N ASP A 24 3.43 3.12 -18.99
CA ASP A 24 2.70 3.65 -20.13
C ASP A 24 1.41 4.35 -19.67
N PRO A 25 1.24 5.66 -19.92
CA PRO A 25 0.02 6.38 -19.54
C PRO A 25 -1.27 5.77 -20.07
N ALA A 26 -1.26 5.14 -21.25
CA ALA A 26 -2.44 4.51 -21.82
C ALA A 26 -2.84 3.26 -21.03
N ALA A 27 -1.86 2.45 -20.62
CA ALA A 27 -2.07 1.33 -19.72
C ALA A 27 -2.59 1.81 -18.36
N VAL A 28 -1.99 2.86 -17.79
CA VAL A 28 -2.42 3.45 -16.51
C VAL A 28 -3.89 3.89 -16.56
N GLU A 29 -4.29 4.64 -17.59
CA GLU A 29 -5.67 5.08 -17.76
C GLU A 29 -6.63 3.88 -17.89
N ARG A 30 -6.23 2.86 -18.64
CA ARG A 30 -7.02 1.65 -18.83
C ARG A 30 -7.18 0.85 -17.53
N GLU A 31 -6.13 0.70 -16.73
CA GLU A 31 -6.16 0.07 -15.41
C GLU A 31 -7.05 0.84 -14.43
N LEU A 32 -6.93 2.17 -14.38
CA LEU A 32 -7.77 3.02 -13.54
C LEU A 32 -9.25 2.96 -13.93
N ARG A 33 -9.54 2.79 -15.23
CA ARG A 33 -10.92 2.55 -15.70
C ARG A 33 -11.45 1.19 -15.23
N VAL A 34 -10.66 0.11 -15.28
CA VAL A 34 -11.03 -1.19 -14.68
C VAL A 34 -11.29 -1.05 -13.18
N ILE A 35 -10.42 -0.33 -12.48
CA ILE A 35 -10.55 -0.08 -11.04
C ILE A 35 -11.89 0.59 -10.71
N ARG A 36 -12.29 1.59 -11.49
CA ARG A 36 -13.57 2.27 -11.31
C ARG A 36 -14.77 1.41 -11.72
N ASP A 37 -14.73 0.85 -12.93
CA ASP A 37 -15.91 0.26 -13.57
C ASP A 37 -16.14 -1.19 -13.14
N ASP A 38 -15.07 -1.98 -13.04
CA ASP A 38 -15.14 -3.43 -12.83
C ASP A 38 -14.87 -3.82 -11.38
N LEU A 39 -14.02 -3.08 -10.65
CA LEU A 39 -13.82 -3.25 -9.20
C LEU A 39 -14.75 -2.35 -8.36
N HIS A 40 -15.52 -1.48 -9.00
CA HIS A 40 -16.44 -0.54 -8.36
C HIS A 40 -15.78 0.33 -7.27
N CYS A 41 -14.48 0.61 -7.41
CA CYS A 41 -13.78 1.51 -6.51
C CYS A 41 -14.22 2.96 -6.73
N THR A 42 -14.30 3.71 -5.65
CA THR A 42 -14.58 5.16 -5.64
C THR A 42 -13.34 5.99 -5.34
N ALA A 43 -12.28 5.35 -4.84
CA ALA A 43 -11.02 6.01 -4.51
C ALA A 43 -9.82 5.16 -4.96
N VAL A 44 -8.67 5.81 -5.17
CA VAL A 44 -7.40 5.14 -5.43
C VAL A 44 -6.27 5.77 -4.62
N ARG A 45 -5.46 4.95 -3.96
CA ARG A 45 -4.20 5.38 -3.34
C ARG A 45 -3.09 5.23 -4.36
N VAL A 46 -2.67 6.34 -4.95
CA VAL A 46 -1.57 6.37 -5.92
C VAL A 46 -0.26 6.46 -5.16
N VAL A 47 0.56 5.42 -5.24
CA VAL A 47 1.75 5.24 -4.41
C VAL A 47 3.01 5.01 -5.25
N GLY A 48 4.13 5.61 -4.86
CA GLY A 48 5.42 5.44 -5.53
C GLY A 48 6.46 6.49 -5.16
N GLY A 49 7.67 6.34 -5.69
CA GLY A 49 8.81 7.21 -5.38
C GLY A 49 9.06 8.35 -6.37
N ASP A 50 8.44 8.32 -7.55
CA ASP A 50 8.61 9.30 -8.64
C ASP A 50 7.44 10.30 -8.66
N PRO A 51 7.67 11.60 -8.35
CA PRO A 51 6.63 12.63 -8.37
C PRO A 51 5.90 12.79 -9.70
N ASP A 52 6.59 12.61 -10.83
CA ASP A 52 6.01 12.80 -12.16
C ASP A 52 5.07 11.64 -12.49
N ARG A 53 5.42 10.41 -12.12
CA ARG A 53 4.54 9.24 -12.26
C ARG A 53 3.33 9.31 -11.33
N LEU A 54 3.54 9.77 -10.09
CA LEU A 54 2.47 10.03 -9.13
C LEU A 54 1.47 11.05 -9.68
N GLU A 55 1.94 12.22 -10.14
CA GLU A 55 1.07 13.25 -10.71
C GLU A 55 0.33 12.76 -11.96
N GLN A 56 1.00 11.99 -12.82
CA GLN A 56 0.37 11.46 -14.03
C GLN A 56 -0.77 10.48 -13.71
N ALA A 57 -0.55 9.49 -12.82
CA ALA A 57 -1.60 8.56 -12.42
C ALA A 57 -2.72 9.26 -11.63
N ALA A 58 -2.36 10.16 -10.71
CA ALA A 58 -3.32 10.95 -9.95
C ALA A 58 -4.23 11.82 -10.85
N ARG A 59 -3.66 12.43 -11.89
CA ARG A 59 -4.45 13.20 -12.87
C ARG A 59 -5.44 12.30 -13.62
N LEU A 60 -4.99 11.16 -14.12
CA LEU A 60 -5.86 10.20 -14.85
C LEU A 60 -6.98 9.68 -13.94
N ALA A 61 -6.67 9.38 -12.68
CA ALA A 61 -7.66 8.95 -11.70
C ALA A 61 -8.72 10.04 -11.43
N ALA A 62 -8.28 11.29 -11.24
CA ALA A 62 -9.17 12.43 -11.05
C ALA A 62 -10.06 12.69 -12.27
N GLU A 63 -9.52 12.58 -13.50
CA GLU A 63 -10.28 12.71 -14.75
C GLU A 63 -11.34 11.61 -14.91
N LEU A 64 -11.11 10.43 -14.34
CA LEU A 64 -12.08 9.33 -14.28
C LEU A 64 -13.11 9.47 -13.14
N GLY A 65 -12.96 10.48 -12.27
CA GLY A 65 -13.86 10.78 -11.17
C GLY A 65 -13.57 10.00 -9.88
N LEU A 66 -12.39 9.39 -9.75
CA LEU A 66 -11.95 8.73 -8.52
C LEU A 66 -11.43 9.78 -7.52
N GLU A 67 -11.74 9.61 -6.23
CA GLU A 67 -11.02 10.30 -5.16
C GLU A 67 -9.57 9.84 -5.13
N VAL A 68 -8.64 10.78 -5.03
CA VAL A 68 -7.20 10.48 -5.11
C VAL A 68 -6.54 10.60 -3.75
N TRP A 69 -5.94 9.51 -3.29
CA TRP A 69 -5.02 9.50 -2.16
C TRP A 69 -3.59 9.58 -2.69
N PHE A 70 -3.04 10.80 -2.70
CA PHE A 70 -1.72 11.10 -3.26
C PHE A 70 -0.65 10.73 -2.23
N SER A 71 0.08 9.63 -2.48
CA SER A 71 0.91 8.96 -1.47
C SER A 71 2.37 8.79 -1.92
N PRO A 72 3.21 9.85 -1.84
CA PRO A 72 4.65 9.71 -2.06
C PRO A 72 5.28 8.70 -1.08
N TYR A 73 6.13 7.81 -1.60
CA TYR A 73 6.76 6.73 -0.85
C TYR A 73 8.30 6.80 -0.95
N PRO A 74 8.96 7.61 -0.10
CA PRO A 74 10.40 7.89 -0.19
C PRO A 74 11.26 6.81 0.46
N LEU A 75 11.27 5.58 -0.06
CA LEU A 75 12.08 4.48 0.49
C LEU A 75 13.55 4.88 0.70
N GLU A 76 14.09 4.56 1.89
CA GLU A 76 15.51 4.77 2.27
C GLU A 76 16.01 6.22 2.21
N GLN A 77 15.15 7.22 1.99
CA GLN A 77 15.58 8.61 1.95
C GLN A 77 15.75 9.20 3.37
N GLY A 78 16.67 10.16 3.48
CA GLY A 78 16.88 10.94 4.70
C GLY A 78 15.78 12.00 4.90
N ALA A 79 15.70 12.54 6.11
CA ALA A 79 14.62 13.46 6.50
C ALA A 79 14.51 14.72 5.62
N GLU A 80 15.63 15.30 5.19
CA GLU A 80 15.61 16.51 4.34
C GLU A 80 15.05 16.21 2.95
N ASP A 81 15.48 15.12 2.32
CA ASP A 81 15.00 14.69 1.01
C ASP A 81 13.51 14.33 1.05
N MET A 82 13.05 13.64 2.10
CA MET A 82 11.63 13.34 2.31
C MET A 82 10.78 14.61 2.40
N LEU A 83 11.22 15.62 3.16
CA LEU A 83 10.48 16.89 3.29
C LEU A 83 10.46 17.65 1.96
N ALA A 84 11.55 17.63 1.20
CA ALA A 84 11.59 18.23 -0.14
C ALA A 84 10.63 17.53 -1.11
N LEU A 85 10.60 16.19 -1.09
CA LEU A 85 9.65 15.40 -1.87
C LEU A 85 8.21 15.73 -1.49
N PHE A 86 7.88 15.80 -0.20
CA PHE A 86 6.53 16.11 0.26
C PHE A 86 6.10 17.53 -0.10
N ALA A 87 7.01 18.50 -0.09
CA ALA A 87 6.74 19.83 -0.58
C ALA A 87 6.34 19.82 -2.06
N ASP A 88 7.13 19.19 -2.93
CA ASP A 88 6.83 19.09 -4.38
C ASP A 88 5.50 18.34 -4.63
N CYS A 89 5.32 17.18 -4.00
CA CYS A 89 4.09 16.41 -4.14
C CYS A 89 2.85 17.17 -3.60
N ALA A 90 2.98 17.97 -2.55
CA ALA A 90 1.87 18.77 -2.02
C ALA A 90 1.42 19.84 -3.03
N GLU A 91 2.36 20.50 -3.72
CA GLU A 91 2.04 21.45 -4.80
C GLU A 91 1.37 20.75 -5.98
N ARG A 92 1.82 19.53 -6.34
CA ARG A 92 1.19 18.69 -7.37
C ARG A 92 -0.25 18.32 -7.02
N ALA A 93 -0.46 17.82 -5.80
CA ALA A 93 -1.78 17.48 -5.28
C ALA A 93 -2.72 18.69 -5.23
N GLU A 94 -2.21 19.87 -4.84
CA GLU A 94 -2.99 21.10 -4.79
C GLU A 94 -3.46 21.55 -6.18
N ARG A 95 -2.63 21.38 -7.23
CA ARG A 95 -3.05 21.67 -8.62
C ARG A 95 -4.22 20.81 -9.06
N LEU A 96 -4.25 19.53 -8.67
CA LEU A 96 -5.36 18.63 -8.98
C LEU A 96 -6.62 19.07 -8.21
N ARG A 97 -6.49 19.38 -6.93
CA ARG A 97 -7.60 19.86 -6.08
C ARG A 97 -8.22 21.15 -6.60
N GLN A 98 -7.40 22.12 -7.02
CA GLN A 98 -7.86 23.39 -7.60
C GLN A 98 -8.60 23.22 -8.93
N ARG A 99 -8.41 22.08 -9.62
CA ARG A 99 -9.17 21.70 -10.82
C ARG A 99 -10.48 20.97 -10.49
N GLY A 100 -10.79 20.77 -9.22
CA GLY A 100 -12.04 20.16 -8.74
C GLY A 100 -11.92 18.70 -8.33
N ALA A 101 -10.72 18.11 -8.31
CA ALA A 101 -10.53 16.75 -7.83
C ALA A 101 -10.66 16.67 -6.29
N GLU A 102 -11.25 15.59 -5.79
CA GLU A 102 -11.15 15.23 -4.37
C GLU A 102 -9.79 14.57 -4.12
N VAL A 103 -8.97 15.18 -3.27
CA VAL A 103 -7.59 14.75 -3.02
C VAL A 103 -7.33 14.70 -1.52
N VAL A 104 -6.76 13.59 -1.05
CA VAL A 104 -6.16 13.43 0.28
C VAL A 104 -4.65 13.28 0.11
N PHE A 105 -3.86 14.03 0.87
CA PHE A 105 -2.40 13.89 0.86
C PHE A 105 -1.93 12.95 1.96
N VAL A 106 -1.14 11.94 1.60
CA VAL A 106 -0.57 10.96 2.53
C VAL A 106 0.92 11.26 2.72
N THR A 107 1.32 11.72 3.92
CA THR A 107 2.68 12.17 4.24
C THR A 107 3.65 11.01 4.47
N GLY A 108 3.69 10.06 3.54
CA GLY A 108 4.50 8.85 3.61
C GLY A 108 3.79 7.65 4.22
N ALA A 109 4.53 6.55 4.30
CA ALA A 109 4.04 5.26 4.75
C ALA A 109 5.13 4.47 5.47
N GLU A 110 4.78 3.84 6.60
CA GLU A 110 5.60 2.89 7.37
C GLU A 110 7.05 3.36 7.64
N MET A 111 7.26 4.66 7.83
CA MET A 111 8.58 5.28 7.85
C MET A 111 9.49 4.75 8.93
N SER A 112 8.94 4.31 10.07
CA SER A 112 9.78 3.73 11.13
C SER A 112 10.56 2.51 10.67
N ILE A 113 10.01 1.77 9.69
CA ILE A 113 10.58 0.57 9.09
C ILE A 113 11.31 0.92 7.79
N MET A 114 10.72 1.79 6.97
CA MET A 114 11.16 2.02 5.59
C MET A 114 12.25 3.07 5.42
N ASN A 115 12.48 3.90 6.43
CA ASN A 115 13.42 5.01 6.37
C ASN A 115 14.49 4.95 7.47
N PRO A 116 15.71 5.42 7.19
CA PRO A 116 16.75 5.52 8.20
C PRO A 116 16.39 6.56 9.28
N GLY A 117 16.98 6.38 10.47
CA GLY A 117 16.89 7.34 11.58
C GLY A 117 15.79 7.05 12.61
N PHE A 118 14.88 6.13 12.33
CA PHE A 118 13.80 5.74 13.25
C PHE A 118 14.16 4.47 14.04
N LEU A 119 14.11 3.30 13.38
CA LEU A 119 14.62 2.03 13.91
C LEU A 119 16.11 1.84 13.60
N PRO A 120 16.84 1.05 14.42
CA PRO A 120 18.21 0.67 14.10
C PRO A 120 18.27 -0.31 12.93
N GLY A 121 19.23 -0.09 12.03
CA GLY A 121 19.45 -0.88 10.82
C GLY A 121 19.79 0.04 9.65
N ASP A 122 20.82 -0.32 8.89
CA ASP A 122 21.32 0.49 7.77
C ASP A 122 20.44 0.30 6.52
N THR A 123 19.64 -0.77 6.47
CA THR A 123 18.72 -1.09 5.38
C THR A 123 17.31 -1.41 5.88
N ALA A 124 16.28 -1.27 5.03
CA ALA A 124 14.93 -1.70 5.35
C ALA A 124 14.88 -3.18 5.74
N ASP A 125 15.64 -4.05 5.07
CA ASP A 125 15.67 -5.48 5.39
C ASP A 125 16.16 -5.74 6.81
N GLU A 126 17.16 -5.01 7.29
CA GLU A 126 17.62 -5.09 8.68
C GLU A 126 16.56 -4.60 9.68
N ARG A 127 15.84 -3.52 9.34
CA ARG A 127 14.76 -2.96 10.16
C ARG A 127 13.53 -3.89 10.19
N VAL A 128 13.18 -4.51 9.07
CA VAL A 128 12.14 -5.56 8.99
C VAL A 128 12.55 -6.79 9.80
N ALA A 129 13.81 -7.23 9.70
CA ALA A 129 14.31 -8.37 10.47
C ALA A 129 14.25 -8.13 12.00
N LEU A 130 14.32 -6.87 12.44
CA LEU A 130 14.14 -6.50 13.86
C LEU A 130 12.70 -6.75 14.36
N LEU A 131 11.69 -6.66 13.49
CA LEU A 131 10.29 -6.92 13.85
C LEU A 131 10.08 -8.37 14.31
N SER A 132 10.91 -9.29 13.83
CA SER A 132 10.94 -10.70 14.27
C SER A 132 11.69 -10.91 15.61
N ARG A 133 12.13 -9.84 16.28
CA ARG A 133 12.92 -9.89 17.53
C ARG A 133 12.25 -9.03 18.61
N PRO A 134 11.12 -9.48 19.20
CA PRO A 134 10.27 -8.66 20.06
C PRO A 134 10.99 -8.08 21.28
N GLU A 135 11.91 -8.83 21.89
CA GLU A 135 12.68 -8.33 23.03
C GLU A 135 13.55 -7.12 22.67
N ARG A 136 14.22 -7.17 21.50
CA ARG A 136 15.04 -6.05 21.02
C ARG A 136 14.18 -4.90 20.55
N LEU A 137 13.06 -5.17 19.89
CA LEU A 137 12.15 -4.13 19.44
C LEU A 137 11.62 -3.30 20.62
N ARG A 138 11.25 -3.94 21.73
CA ARG A 138 10.74 -3.27 22.95
C ARG A 138 11.71 -2.23 23.51
N GLU A 139 13.01 -2.42 23.36
CA GLU A 139 14.03 -1.45 23.79
C GLU A 139 13.94 -0.11 23.02
N HIS A 140 13.30 -0.11 21.84
CA HIS A 140 13.23 1.04 20.95
C HIS A 140 11.84 1.68 20.84
N ILE A 141 10.75 0.97 21.17
CA ILE A 141 9.37 1.42 20.93
C ILE A 141 9.11 2.86 21.41
N GLY A 142 9.50 3.18 22.64
CA GLY A 142 9.27 4.52 23.20
C GLY A 142 10.02 5.64 22.47
N ALA A 143 11.23 5.36 21.97
CA ALA A 143 12.04 6.33 21.24
C ALA A 143 11.61 6.48 19.77
N VAL A 144 11.14 5.38 19.16
CA VAL A 144 10.66 5.37 17.76
C VAL A 144 9.46 6.29 17.61
N GLY A 145 8.44 6.14 18.46
CA GLY A 145 7.25 6.98 18.40
C GLY A 145 7.57 8.48 18.53
N GLY A 146 8.47 8.85 19.45
CA GLY A 146 8.91 10.25 19.58
C GLY A 146 9.57 10.79 18.31
N ARG A 147 10.50 10.03 17.71
CA ARG A 147 11.20 10.44 16.47
C ARG A 147 10.27 10.52 15.27
N VAL A 148 9.36 9.55 15.14
CA VAL A 148 8.34 9.54 14.08
C VAL A 148 7.47 10.79 14.21
N ASN A 149 6.94 11.08 15.40
CA ASN A 149 6.08 12.25 15.62
C ASN A 149 6.81 13.59 15.43
N ASP A 150 8.07 13.71 15.84
CA ASP A 150 8.88 14.90 15.58
C ASP A 150 9.06 15.16 14.07
N PHE A 151 9.23 14.10 13.29
CA PHE A 151 9.32 14.21 11.83
C PHE A 151 7.96 14.50 11.20
N LEU A 152 6.92 13.77 11.58
CA LEU A 152 5.55 13.94 11.06
C LEU A 152 5.01 15.35 11.34
N GLY A 153 5.34 15.95 12.48
CA GLY A 153 5.00 17.36 12.76
C GLY A 153 5.61 18.33 11.74
N LYS A 154 6.86 18.11 11.32
CA LYS A 154 7.51 18.90 10.27
C LYS A 154 6.90 18.62 8.89
N ALA A 155 6.66 17.35 8.57
CA ALA A 155 6.06 16.95 7.29
C ALA A 155 4.66 17.55 7.13
N ALA A 156 3.81 17.46 8.16
CA ALA A 156 2.49 18.06 8.15
C ALA A 156 2.58 19.58 7.97
N ALA A 157 3.49 20.28 8.68
CA ALA A 157 3.66 21.72 8.50
C ALA A 157 4.04 22.09 7.06
N VAL A 158 5.04 21.41 6.47
CA VAL A 158 5.48 21.63 5.08
C VAL A 158 4.36 21.41 4.07
N VAL A 159 3.57 20.35 4.25
CA VAL A 159 2.45 20.02 3.37
C VAL A 159 1.33 21.05 3.50
N ARG A 160 0.98 21.47 4.71
CA ARG A 160 -0.10 22.45 4.95
C ARG A 160 0.20 23.85 4.40
N GLU A 161 1.47 24.22 4.24
CA GLU A 161 1.85 25.46 3.55
C GLU A 161 1.48 25.44 2.05
N ARG A 162 1.34 24.26 1.45
CA ARG A 162 1.23 24.06 -0.01
C ARG A 162 -0.08 23.41 -0.45
N PHE A 163 -0.73 22.68 0.44
CA PHE A 163 -1.93 21.89 0.14
C PHE A 163 -3.07 22.22 1.10
N GLY A 164 -4.24 22.55 0.54
CA GLY A 164 -5.42 22.97 1.29
C GLY A 164 -6.44 21.87 1.59
N GLY A 165 -6.18 20.62 1.20
CA GLY A 165 -7.09 19.49 1.42
C GLY A 165 -6.75 18.65 2.66
N PRO A 166 -7.44 17.50 2.85
CA PRO A 166 -7.19 16.59 3.97
C PRO A 166 -5.80 15.95 3.94
N VAL A 167 -5.14 15.86 5.10
CA VAL A 167 -3.79 15.31 5.25
C VAL A 167 -3.80 14.16 6.25
N THR A 168 -3.07 13.09 5.92
CA THR A 168 -2.91 11.88 6.76
C THR A 168 -1.52 11.27 6.59
N TYR A 169 -1.26 10.13 7.26
CA TYR A 169 -0.03 9.34 7.17
C TYR A 169 -0.36 7.84 7.22
N ALA A 170 0.24 7.00 6.36
CA ALA A 170 -0.03 5.56 6.36
C ALA A 170 0.82 4.87 7.44
N ALA A 171 0.25 4.65 8.61
CA ALA A 171 1.00 4.19 9.77
C ALA A 171 1.01 2.67 9.91
N VAL A 172 2.12 2.12 10.41
CA VAL A 172 2.09 0.83 11.10
C VAL A 172 1.86 1.05 12.60
N PRO A 173 1.29 0.07 13.34
CA PRO A 173 1.06 0.23 14.79
C PRO A 173 2.30 0.64 15.60
N LEU A 174 3.50 0.26 15.13
CA LEU A 174 4.77 0.60 15.75
C LEU A 174 5.06 2.11 15.75
N ASP A 175 4.51 2.86 14.80
CA ASP A 175 4.80 4.29 14.62
C ASP A 175 4.31 5.15 15.80
N GLY A 176 3.29 4.69 16.54
CA GLY A 176 2.79 5.40 17.73
C GLY A 176 2.38 6.85 17.44
N VAL A 177 1.69 7.06 16.32
CA VAL A 177 1.42 8.39 15.76
C VAL A 177 0.53 9.24 16.65
N ASP A 178 0.93 10.48 16.88
CA ASP A 178 0.07 11.57 17.33
C ASP A 178 -0.71 12.10 16.12
N TRP A 179 -2.01 11.80 16.11
CA TRP A 179 -2.91 12.18 15.02
C TRP A 179 -3.34 13.65 15.08
N THR A 180 -2.96 14.43 16.09
CA THR A 180 -3.38 15.83 16.27
C THR A 180 -3.22 16.70 15.01
N PRO A 181 -2.08 16.70 14.27
CA PRO A 181 -1.89 17.54 13.09
C PRO A 181 -2.59 17.02 11.81
N PHE A 182 -3.16 15.81 11.86
CA PHE A 182 -3.78 15.13 10.72
C PHE A 182 -5.31 15.15 10.79
N ASP A 183 -5.97 15.06 9.63
CA ASP A 183 -7.43 15.07 9.53
C ASP A 183 -8.02 13.66 9.66
N ILE A 184 -7.25 12.65 9.28
CA ILE A 184 -7.67 11.25 9.21
C ILE A 184 -6.67 10.41 10.01
N VAL A 185 -7.18 9.39 10.70
CA VAL A 185 -6.37 8.33 11.29
C VAL A 185 -6.20 7.26 10.24
N SER A 186 -4.99 6.91 9.84
CA SER A 186 -4.80 5.84 8.85
C SER A 186 -3.74 4.81 9.18
N LEU A 187 -4.04 3.56 8.86
CA LEU A 187 -3.15 2.44 9.18
C LEU A 187 -3.06 1.44 8.02
N ASP A 188 -1.85 0.91 7.85
CA ASP A 188 -1.57 -0.29 7.09
C ASP A 188 -1.82 -1.47 8.05
N LEU A 189 -2.95 -2.15 7.87
CA LEU A 189 -3.54 -3.01 8.90
C LEU A 189 -3.83 -4.42 8.38
N TYR A 190 -3.07 -5.37 8.92
CA TYR A 190 -3.12 -6.77 8.52
C TYR A 190 -3.60 -7.68 9.66
N ARG A 191 -4.49 -8.63 9.34
CA ARG A 191 -4.82 -9.74 10.23
C ARG A 191 -3.80 -10.85 10.04
N SER A 192 -3.22 -11.33 11.13
CA SER A 192 -2.32 -12.49 11.18
C SER A 192 -2.89 -13.56 12.11
N ALA A 193 -2.19 -14.69 12.24
CA ALA A 193 -2.53 -15.68 13.25
C ALA A 193 -2.45 -15.13 14.68
N ASP A 194 -1.51 -14.21 14.93
CA ASP A 194 -1.21 -13.68 16.26
C ASP A 194 -2.30 -12.72 16.78
N ASN A 195 -2.97 -12.00 15.88
CA ASN A 195 -3.96 -10.99 16.24
C ASN A 195 -5.41 -11.34 15.87
N ALA A 196 -5.65 -12.48 15.21
CA ALA A 196 -6.98 -12.84 14.69
C ALA A 196 -8.09 -12.76 15.75
N GLY A 197 -7.81 -13.22 16.98
CA GLY A 197 -8.78 -13.22 18.08
C GLY A 197 -9.15 -11.84 18.63
N GLN A 198 -8.42 -10.78 18.25
CA GLN A 198 -8.63 -9.40 18.74
C GLN A 198 -8.80 -8.40 17.59
N PHE A 199 -8.74 -8.85 16.33
CA PHE A 199 -8.65 -7.96 15.18
C PHE A 199 -9.85 -7.02 15.07
N ALA A 200 -11.07 -7.56 15.13
CA ALA A 200 -12.31 -6.75 15.05
C ALA A 200 -12.44 -5.77 16.23
N ASP A 201 -12.12 -6.20 17.46
CA ASP A 201 -12.12 -5.32 18.62
C ASP A 201 -11.06 -4.21 18.51
N GLY A 202 -9.91 -4.50 17.91
CA GLY A 202 -8.88 -3.53 17.57
C GLY A 202 -9.37 -2.48 16.57
N VAL A 203 -10.04 -2.91 15.50
CA VAL A 203 -10.66 -2.00 14.52
C VAL A 203 -11.71 -1.11 15.20
N ARG A 204 -12.59 -1.69 16.02
CA ARG A 204 -13.59 -0.93 16.78
C ARG A 204 -12.96 0.14 17.67
N ALA A 205 -11.87 -0.20 18.35
CA ALA A 205 -11.14 0.74 19.20
C ALA A 205 -10.49 1.87 18.40
N LEU A 206 -10.03 1.62 17.17
CA LEU A 206 -9.53 2.66 16.27
C LEU A 206 -10.66 3.62 15.87
N VAL A 207 -11.80 3.10 15.43
CA VAL A 207 -12.96 3.92 14.99
C VAL A 207 -13.54 4.75 16.14
N ALA A 208 -13.47 4.26 17.38
CA ALA A 208 -13.96 4.97 18.56
C ALA A 208 -13.18 6.27 18.92
N GLN A 209 -12.06 6.56 18.24
CA GLN A 209 -11.22 7.74 18.53
C GLN A 209 -11.80 9.07 18.02
N GLY A 210 -12.89 9.05 17.25
CA GLY A 210 -13.65 10.25 16.87
C GLY A 210 -13.13 11.02 15.66
N LYS A 211 -12.03 10.58 15.04
CA LYS A 211 -11.61 11.00 13.68
C LYS A 211 -12.00 9.93 12.66
N PRO A 212 -12.23 10.29 11.38
CA PRO A 212 -12.37 9.29 10.32
C PRO A 212 -11.17 8.35 10.32
N VAL A 213 -11.42 7.05 10.17
CA VAL A 213 -10.38 6.02 10.08
C VAL A 213 -10.31 5.50 8.66
N ALA A 214 -9.12 5.49 8.08
CA ALA A 214 -8.86 4.85 6.81
C ALA A 214 -7.86 3.69 6.95
N ILE A 215 -8.18 2.54 6.38
CA ILE A 215 -7.21 1.44 6.25
C ILE A 215 -6.49 1.64 4.92
N THR A 216 -5.29 2.23 4.97
CA THR A 216 -4.50 2.62 3.80
C THR A 216 -3.88 1.44 3.07
N GLU A 217 -3.87 0.28 3.70
CA GLU A 217 -3.37 -0.96 3.14
C GLU A 217 -3.85 -2.16 3.95
N PHE A 218 -4.38 -3.16 3.24
CA PHE A 218 -4.62 -4.51 3.74
C PHE A 218 -4.65 -5.49 2.58
N GLY A 219 -4.26 -6.73 2.82
CA GLY A 219 -4.25 -7.76 1.78
C GLY A 219 -3.59 -9.05 2.22
N SER A 220 -3.39 -9.95 1.26
CA SER A 220 -2.69 -11.21 1.49
C SER A 220 -1.94 -11.63 0.24
N ALA A 221 -0.81 -12.31 0.43
CA ALA A 221 -0.14 -13.03 -0.65
C ALA A 221 -0.99 -14.22 -1.15
N THR A 222 -0.57 -14.87 -2.23
CA THR A 222 -1.38 -15.85 -2.97
C THR A 222 -0.93 -17.31 -2.74
N TYR A 223 -0.35 -17.61 -1.57
CA TYR A 223 0.06 -18.96 -1.19
C TYR A 223 -0.70 -19.49 0.02
N ARG A 224 -0.79 -20.81 0.16
CA ARG A 224 -1.47 -21.47 1.29
C ARG A 224 -0.85 -21.03 2.61
N GLY A 225 -1.66 -20.40 3.47
CA GLY A 225 -1.24 -19.87 4.76
C GLY A 225 -0.80 -18.40 4.75
N ALA A 226 -0.81 -17.72 3.60
CA ALA A 226 -0.49 -16.29 3.49
C ALA A 226 -1.36 -15.40 4.40
N GLY A 227 -2.66 -15.70 4.51
CA GLY A 227 -3.57 -14.97 5.39
C GLY A 227 -3.26 -15.13 6.88
N ALA A 228 -2.49 -16.15 7.28
CA ALA A 228 -1.99 -16.28 8.66
C ALA A 228 -0.70 -15.46 8.87
N ALA A 229 0.10 -15.28 7.81
CA ALA A 229 1.30 -14.46 7.83
C ALA A 229 1.01 -12.94 7.88
N GLY A 230 -0.18 -12.51 7.43
CA GLY A 230 -0.59 -11.09 7.48
C GLY A 230 0.35 -10.22 6.64
N ALA A 231 0.95 -9.17 7.21
CA ALA A 231 1.91 -8.29 6.54
C ALA A 231 3.21 -8.99 6.10
N ARG A 232 3.50 -10.18 6.65
CA ARG A 232 4.77 -10.90 6.43
C ARG A 232 4.78 -11.81 5.19
N GLY A 233 3.76 -11.73 4.34
CA GLY A 233 3.61 -12.59 3.17
C GLY A 233 4.75 -12.43 2.14
N LEU A 234 5.39 -11.27 2.08
CA LEU A 234 6.56 -11.05 1.21
C LEU A 234 7.86 -11.66 1.75
N GLU A 235 7.92 -12.11 3.02
CA GLU A 235 9.16 -12.65 3.60
C GLU A 235 9.61 -13.97 2.97
N ILE A 236 8.76 -14.62 2.17
CA ILE A 236 9.12 -15.82 1.42
C ILE A 236 9.99 -15.53 0.19
N VAL A 237 10.30 -14.27 -0.11
CA VAL A 237 11.11 -13.85 -1.26
C VAL A 237 12.56 -13.62 -0.84
N GLU A 238 13.49 -14.12 -1.65
CA GLU A 238 14.90 -13.74 -1.63
C GLU A 238 15.08 -12.50 -2.51
N ASN A 239 15.59 -11.40 -1.92
CA ASN A 239 15.87 -10.16 -2.61
C ASN A 239 17.37 -9.99 -2.85
N ASP A 240 17.70 -9.29 -3.92
CA ASP A 240 19.04 -8.79 -4.16
C ASP A 240 19.40 -7.74 -3.08
N PRO A 241 20.52 -7.89 -2.34
CA PRO A 241 20.82 -7.04 -1.20
C PRO A 241 21.13 -5.58 -1.58
N ASP A 242 21.60 -5.33 -2.81
CA ASP A 242 21.98 -4.00 -3.26
C ASP A 242 20.79 -3.25 -3.89
N SER A 243 20.06 -3.90 -4.79
CA SER A 243 18.95 -3.30 -5.53
C SER A 243 17.59 -3.49 -4.86
N GLY A 244 17.46 -4.45 -3.94
CA GLY A 244 16.18 -4.87 -3.35
C GLY A 244 15.25 -5.59 -4.34
N ARG A 245 15.74 -5.94 -5.53
CA ARG A 245 14.93 -6.63 -6.55
C ARG A 245 14.63 -8.07 -6.10
N PRO A 246 13.37 -8.55 -6.22
CA PRO A 246 13.05 -9.94 -5.92
C PRO A 246 13.74 -10.87 -6.92
N LEU A 247 14.44 -11.88 -6.40
CA LEU A 247 15.20 -12.84 -7.20
C LEU A 247 14.40 -14.12 -7.43
N ARG A 248 13.89 -14.71 -6.34
CA ARG A 248 13.12 -15.97 -6.33
C ARG A 248 12.47 -16.20 -4.97
N LEU A 249 11.59 -17.19 -4.87
CA LEU A 249 11.06 -17.67 -3.60
C LEU A 249 12.10 -18.51 -2.84
N LYS A 250 12.08 -18.41 -1.51
CA LYS A 250 12.94 -19.16 -0.57
C LYS A 250 12.56 -20.65 -0.45
N GLY A 251 11.48 -21.06 -1.09
CA GLY A 251 10.95 -22.42 -1.03
C GLY A 251 9.84 -22.63 -2.06
N GLU A 252 9.28 -23.84 -2.06
CA GLU A 252 8.13 -24.19 -2.90
C GLU A 252 6.83 -23.94 -2.13
N TYR A 253 5.90 -23.22 -2.75
CA TYR A 253 4.65 -22.81 -2.13
C TYR A 253 3.45 -23.21 -3.00
N ALA A 254 2.39 -23.70 -2.37
CA ALA A 254 1.16 -24.02 -3.07
C ALA A 254 0.32 -22.75 -3.26
N ARG A 255 -0.08 -22.46 -4.51
CA ARG A 255 -0.98 -21.36 -4.87
C ARG A 255 -2.34 -21.52 -4.17
N ASP A 256 -2.88 -20.41 -3.67
CA ASP A 256 -4.18 -20.37 -2.99
C ASP A 256 -4.92 -19.04 -3.25
N GLU A 257 -5.40 -18.86 -4.49
CA GLU A 257 -6.20 -17.68 -4.85
C GLU A 257 -7.54 -17.60 -4.09
N ALA A 258 -8.14 -18.75 -3.80
CA ALA A 258 -9.38 -18.81 -3.01
C ALA A 258 -9.15 -18.34 -1.57
N GLY A 259 -8.01 -18.70 -0.97
CA GLY A 259 -7.59 -18.21 0.35
C GLY A 259 -7.36 -16.70 0.37
N GLN A 260 -6.69 -16.15 -0.66
CA GLN A 260 -6.51 -14.70 -0.81
C GLN A 260 -7.87 -13.97 -0.90
N ALA A 261 -8.78 -14.49 -1.73
CA ALA A 261 -10.13 -13.94 -1.91
C ALA A 261 -10.96 -13.96 -0.62
N ALA A 262 -10.94 -15.10 0.11
CA ALA A 262 -11.64 -15.24 1.38
C ALA A 262 -11.11 -14.26 2.44
N TYR A 263 -9.78 -14.08 2.51
CA TYR A 263 -9.15 -13.13 3.44
C TYR A 263 -9.60 -11.69 3.17
N LEU A 264 -9.56 -11.24 1.90
CA LEU A 264 -9.96 -9.87 1.55
C LEU A 264 -11.43 -9.62 1.89
N ARG A 265 -12.31 -10.58 1.59
CA ARG A 265 -13.73 -10.50 1.94
C ARG A 265 -13.95 -10.40 3.45
N GLU A 266 -13.29 -11.25 4.23
CA GLU A 266 -13.37 -11.23 5.70
C GLU A 266 -12.98 -9.85 6.26
N LEU A 267 -11.87 -9.27 5.79
CA LEU A 267 -11.42 -7.98 6.29
C LEU A 267 -12.33 -6.83 5.86
N LEU A 268 -12.82 -6.84 4.62
CA LEU A 268 -13.82 -5.88 4.16
C LEU A 268 -15.09 -5.93 5.02
N GLU A 269 -15.58 -7.13 5.35
CA GLU A 269 -16.74 -7.33 6.24
C GLU A 269 -16.47 -6.76 7.65
N VAL A 270 -15.29 -6.98 8.22
CA VAL A 270 -14.90 -6.40 9.52
C VAL A 270 -14.85 -4.87 9.46
N PHE A 271 -14.19 -4.31 8.45
CA PHE A 271 -14.03 -2.86 8.34
C PHE A 271 -15.36 -2.15 8.13
N ASP A 272 -16.25 -2.71 7.30
CA ASP A 272 -17.58 -2.14 7.12
C ASP A 272 -18.44 -2.24 8.39
N THR A 273 -18.42 -3.41 9.05
CA THR A 273 -19.18 -3.65 10.30
C THR A 273 -18.75 -2.71 11.42
N GLU A 274 -17.44 -2.50 11.60
CA GLU A 274 -16.92 -1.67 12.68
C GLU A 274 -16.89 -0.17 12.34
N GLY A 275 -17.31 0.22 11.14
CA GLY A 275 -17.51 1.63 10.78
C GLY A 275 -16.25 2.36 10.30
N VAL A 276 -15.33 1.66 9.63
CA VAL A 276 -14.20 2.29 8.94
C VAL A 276 -14.73 3.22 7.83
N ASP A 277 -14.11 4.41 7.68
CA ASP A 277 -14.53 5.40 6.69
C ASP A 277 -14.07 5.00 5.28
N THR A 278 -12.79 4.68 5.12
CA THR A 278 -12.18 4.40 3.82
C THR A 278 -11.26 3.18 3.88
N THR A 279 -11.21 2.35 2.85
CA THR A 279 -10.31 1.19 2.79
C THR A 279 -9.58 1.11 1.46
N PHE A 280 -8.34 0.59 1.47
CA PHE A 280 -7.53 0.37 0.29
C PHE A 280 -6.96 -1.06 0.27
N VAL A 281 -7.47 -1.87 -0.65
CA VAL A 281 -6.87 -3.19 -0.94
C VAL A 281 -5.46 -2.96 -1.47
N PHE A 282 -4.46 -3.61 -0.86
CA PHE A 282 -3.09 -3.61 -1.35
C PHE A 282 -2.85 -4.92 -2.10
N LEU A 283 -2.62 -4.90 -3.41
CA LEU A 283 -2.68 -3.77 -4.36
C LEU A 283 -3.27 -4.24 -5.69
N PHE A 284 -3.47 -3.35 -6.67
CA PHE A 284 -3.98 -3.76 -7.99
C PHE A 284 -3.05 -4.78 -8.66
N ALA A 285 -1.81 -4.38 -8.96
CA ALA A 285 -0.80 -5.20 -9.61
C ALA A 285 0.58 -4.96 -9.00
N LEU A 286 1.35 -6.02 -8.77
CA LEU A 286 2.72 -5.94 -8.26
C LEU A 286 3.71 -6.32 -9.37
N HIS A 287 4.14 -5.33 -10.16
CA HIS A 287 4.91 -5.53 -11.39
C HIS A 287 6.28 -6.19 -11.18
N SER A 288 6.86 -6.06 -9.98
CA SER A 288 8.11 -6.72 -9.60
C SER A 288 7.95 -8.21 -9.30
N HIS A 289 6.72 -8.74 -9.22
CA HIS A 289 6.42 -10.12 -8.86
C HIS A 289 5.62 -10.81 -9.97
N PRO A 290 6.25 -11.10 -11.13
CA PRO A 290 5.57 -11.70 -12.27
C PRO A 290 5.11 -13.14 -12.00
N HIS A 291 4.08 -13.55 -12.74
CA HIS A 291 3.58 -14.90 -12.73
C HIS A 291 4.38 -15.79 -13.69
N ARG A 292 4.98 -16.87 -13.16
CA ARG A 292 5.83 -17.80 -13.93
C ARG A 292 5.52 -19.27 -13.61
N PRO A 293 4.34 -19.78 -14.02
CA PRO A 293 3.86 -21.11 -13.62
C PRO A 293 4.59 -22.27 -14.29
N ASP A 294 5.24 -22.05 -15.44
CA ASP A 294 5.75 -23.12 -16.32
C ASP A 294 7.24 -23.47 -16.09
N GLY A 295 7.87 -22.90 -15.05
CA GLY A 295 9.31 -23.01 -14.76
C GLY A 295 9.67 -23.67 -13.42
N ASP A 296 10.82 -23.28 -12.83
CA ASP A 296 11.12 -23.61 -11.43
C ASP A 296 10.02 -23.00 -10.55
N PRO A 297 9.37 -23.77 -9.66
CA PRO A 297 8.31 -23.23 -8.79
C PRO A 297 8.72 -22.02 -7.96
N ARG A 298 10.02 -21.83 -7.73
CA ARG A 298 10.56 -20.67 -7.00
C ARG A 298 10.63 -19.40 -7.85
N ASP A 299 10.47 -19.49 -9.16
CA ASP A 299 10.49 -18.32 -10.05
C ASP A 299 9.12 -17.65 -10.16
N ASP A 300 8.04 -18.30 -9.72
CA ASP A 300 6.66 -17.75 -9.67
C ASP A 300 6.49 -16.75 -8.50
N LEU A 301 7.14 -15.60 -8.61
CA LEU A 301 7.15 -14.54 -7.60
C LEU A 301 5.74 -14.03 -7.25
N ASP A 302 4.77 -14.13 -8.17
CA ASP A 302 3.37 -13.78 -7.93
C ASP A 302 2.74 -14.50 -6.73
N LEU A 303 3.26 -15.66 -6.32
CA LEU A 303 2.83 -16.34 -5.09
C LEU A 303 3.00 -15.48 -3.84
N ALA A 304 4.08 -14.70 -3.77
CA ALA A 304 4.33 -13.76 -2.67
C ALA A 304 3.59 -12.42 -2.88
N GLY A 305 3.10 -12.15 -4.09
CA GLY A 305 2.48 -10.89 -4.46
C GLY A 305 1.10 -10.69 -3.83
N TYR A 306 0.89 -9.50 -3.29
CA TYR A 306 -0.38 -9.02 -2.75
C TYR A 306 -1.33 -8.51 -3.85
N GLY A 307 -0.83 -8.37 -5.08
CA GLY A 307 -1.61 -8.00 -6.25
C GLY A 307 -2.86 -8.86 -6.41
N ILE A 308 -3.99 -8.25 -6.75
CA ILE A 308 -5.24 -8.96 -7.08
C ILE A 308 -5.30 -9.39 -8.56
N VAL A 309 -4.29 -9.02 -9.35
CA VAL A 309 -4.03 -9.56 -10.70
C VAL A 309 -2.66 -10.22 -10.74
N LYS A 310 -2.50 -11.20 -11.63
CA LYS A 310 -1.23 -11.83 -11.99
C LYS A 310 -0.56 -11.00 -13.08
N VAL A 311 0.69 -10.60 -12.90
CA VAL A 311 1.44 -9.85 -13.93
C VAL A 311 2.06 -10.83 -14.92
N LEU A 312 1.88 -10.59 -16.22
CA LEU A 312 2.32 -11.43 -17.31
C LEU A 312 3.46 -10.74 -18.07
N GLU A 313 4.59 -11.42 -18.30
CA GLU A 313 5.76 -10.79 -18.92
C GLU A 313 5.73 -10.81 -20.45
N ASN A 314 5.13 -11.84 -21.06
CA ASN A 314 5.24 -12.10 -22.51
C ASN A 314 3.89 -12.35 -23.18
N THR A 315 2.79 -12.15 -22.45
CA THR A 315 1.43 -12.44 -22.92
C THR A 315 0.45 -11.41 -22.38
N TYR A 316 -0.76 -11.40 -22.93
CA TYR A 316 -1.89 -10.63 -22.45
C TYR A 316 -2.87 -11.53 -21.68
N GLY A 317 -3.71 -10.93 -20.84
CA GLY A 317 -4.76 -11.64 -20.11
C GLY A 317 -5.84 -12.20 -21.04
N ASP A 318 -6.52 -13.25 -20.59
CA ASP A 318 -7.68 -13.81 -21.27
C ASP A 318 -8.92 -12.93 -21.00
N ALA A 319 -9.08 -12.45 -19.76
CA ALA A 319 -10.19 -11.58 -19.39
C ALA A 319 -10.04 -10.15 -19.94
N TYR A 320 -8.80 -9.68 -20.07
CA TYR A 320 -8.44 -8.36 -20.58
C TYR A 320 -7.35 -8.50 -21.66
N PRO A 321 -7.73 -8.78 -22.93
CA PRO A 321 -6.77 -9.08 -24.01
C PRO A 321 -5.84 -7.92 -24.40
N ASP A 322 -6.11 -6.71 -23.92
CA ASP A 322 -5.28 -5.52 -24.09
C ASP A 322 -4.29 -5.28 -22.94
N MET A 323 -4.32 -6.12 -21.89
CA MET A 323 -3.58 -5.89 -20.64
C MET A 323 -2.59 -7.00 -20.31
N PRO A 324 -1.37 -6.70 -19.84
CA PRO A 324 -0.35 -7.69 -19.50
C PRO A 324 -0.57 -8.29 -18.10
N TRP A 325 -1.82 -8.54 -17.74
CA TRP A 325 -2.20 -9.13 -16.47
C TRP A 325 -3.52 -9.88 -16.58
N GLU A 326 -3.74 -10.83 -15.67
CA GLU A 326 -4.95 -11.63 -15.57
C GLU A 326 -5.53 -11.55 -14.15
N PRO A 327 -6.85 -11.32 -13.97
CA PRO A 327 -7.48 -11.34 -12.66
C PRO A 327 -7.19 -12.62 -11.86
N LYS A 328 -6.97 -12.46 -10.55
CA LYS A 328 -7.03 -13.56 -9.57
C LYS A 328 -8.45 -13.70 -9.04
N ALA A 329 -8.74 -14.79 -8.33
CA ALA A 329 -10.01 -14.93 -7.60
C ALA A 329 -10.29 -13.74 -6.64
N ALA A 330 -9.23 -13.14 -6.08
CA ALA A 330 -9.31 -11.94 -5.25
C ALA A 330 -9.95 -10.73 -5.96
N PHE A 331 -9.69 -10.54 -7.25
CA PHE A 331 -10.32 -9.47 -8.05
C PHE A 331 -11.84 -9.61 -8.03
N GLY A 332 -12.34 -10.82 -8.32
CA GLY A 332 -13.77 -11.11 -8.32
C GLY A 332 -14.41 -10.90 -6.96
N ALA A 333 -13.76 -11.36 -5.88
CA ALA A 333 -14.27 -11.19 -4.53
C ALA A 333 -14.36 -9.71 -4.10
N VAL A 334 -13.37 -8.89 -4.46
CA VAL A 334 -13.39 -7.45 -4.19
C VAL A 334 -14.48 -6.75 -5.01
N ALA A 335 -14.58 -7.05 -6.32
CA ALA A 335 -15.61 -6.50 -7.20
C ALA A 335 -17.03 -6.81 -6.68
N GLU A 336 -17.31 -8.07 -6.37
CA GLU A 336 -18.60 -8.51 -5.83
C GLU A 336 -18.93 -7.81 -4.50
N TYR A 337 -17.95 -7.69 -3.61
CA TYR A 337 -18.16 -7.02 -2.32
C TYR A 337 -18.46 -5.53 -2.51
N HIS A 338 -17.64 -4.81 -3.28
CA HIS A 338 -17.82 -3.38 -3.53
C HIS A 338 -19.12 -3.04 -4.25
N HIS A 339 -19.58 -3.89 -5.18
CA HIS A 339 -20.86 -3.73 -5.86
C HIS A 339 -22.06 -3.89 -4.91
N GLY A 340 -21.96 -4.80 -3.94
CA GLY A 340 -23.07 -5.16 -3.05
C GLY A 340 -23.22 -4.31 -1.78
N HIS A 341 -22.19 -3.53 -1.42
CA HIS A 341 -22.15 -2.67 -0.22
C HIS A 341 -21.95 -1.21 -0.60
#